data_AF-A0AAW9W768-F1
#
_entry.id   AF-A0AAW9W768-F1
#
_cell.length_a   1.000
_cell.length_b   1.000
_cell.length_c   1.000
_cell.angle_alpha   90.00
_cell.angle_beta   90.00
_cell.angle_gamma   90.00
#
_symmetry.space_group_name_H-M   'P 1'
#
loop_
_entity.id
_entity.type
_entity.pdbx_description
1 polymer ?
#
loop_
_entity_poly.entity_id
_entity_poly.type
_entity_poly.pdbx_seq_one_letter_code
_entity_poly.pdbx_strand_id
1 'polypeptide(L)'
;IWTSGSFGAFVWFGGLGLVLAILIFSRNSHYRKVAKLGLAPVLFNIGEPVNYGLPVVLNPLLFIPFVLSPVFMATVAYWATSWGLVSPVTQNVTWVMPPILYGFFSTAFDWRAIILSVVCLIISVLTYFPFVKMADKTELS
;
A
#
# COMPACT_ATOMS: atom_id res chain seq x y z
N ILE A 1 19.69 4.81 -9.27
CA ILE A 1 18.28 4.95 -9.69
C ILE A 1 17.35 4.74 -8.50
N TRP A 2 17.46 3.63 -7.76
CA TRP A 2 16.66 3.38 -6.56
C TRP A 2 17.42 3.71 -5.27
N THR A 3 16.71 4.33 -4.33
CA THR A 3 17.19 4.70 -2.99
C THR A 3 16.18 4.23 -1.94
N SER A 4 16.51 4.38 -0.66
CA SER A 4 15.54 4.14 0.43
C SER A 4 14.26 4.96 0.26
N GLY A 5 14.37 6.19 -0.26
CA GLY A 5 13.23 7.06 -0.57
C GLY A 5 12.32 6.50 -1.67
N SER A 6 12.84 5.69 -2.60
CA SER A 6 12.02 5.03 -3.62
C SER A 6 11.01 4.05 -3.02
N PHE A 7 11.39 3.32 -1.98
CA PHE A 7 10.47 2.43 -1.28
C PHE A 7 9.40 3.22 -0.50
N GLY A 8 9.78 4.32 0.15
CA GLY A 8 8.82 5.22 0.78
C GLY A 8 7.79 5.75 -0.22
N ALA A 9 8.27 6.25 -1.36
CA ALA A 9 7.46 6.86 -2.39
C ALA A 9 6.49 5.91 -3.11
N PHE A 10 6.88 4.64 -3.32
CA PHE A 10 6.16 3.72 -4.22
C PHE A 10 5.74 2.38 -3.61
N VAL A 11 6.17 2.04 -2.39
CA VAL A 11 6.04 0.67 -1.84
C VAL A 11 5.43 0.64 -0.44
N TRP A 12 5.96 1.43 0.51
CA TRP A 12 5.62 1.28 1.92
C TRP A 12 4.20 1.69 2.31
N PHE A 13 3.48 2.35 1.41
CA PHE A 13 2.07 2.68 1.61
C PHE A 13 1.10 1.50 1.33
N GLY A 14 1.60 0.27 1.18
CA GLY A 14 0.78 -0.92 0.94
C GLY A 14 -0.35 -1.14 1.97
N GLY A 15 -0.20 -0.63 3.20
CA GLY A 15 -1.28 -0.63 4.20
C GLY A 15 -2.55 0.07 3.73
N LEU A 16 -2.44 1.08 2.85
CA LEU A 16 -3.60 1.74 2.24
C LEU A 16 -4.35 0.80 1.30
N GLY A 17 -3.63 -0.07 0.56
CA GLY A 17 -4.25 -1.08 -0.28
C GLY A 17 -5.01 -2.13 0.53
N LEU A 18 -4.49 -2.55 1.69
CA LEU A 18 -5.21 -3.43 2.62
C LEU A 18 -6.51 -2.79 3.12
N VAL A 19 -6.45 -1.55 3.61
CA VAL A 19 -7.63 -0.82 4.10
C VAL A 19 -8.68 -0.70 3.00
N LEU A 20 -8.28 -0.28 1.80
CA LEU A 20 -9.19 -0.18 0.67
C LEU A 20 -9.77 -1.54 0.26
N ALA A 21 -8.94 -2.60 0.23
CA ALA A 21 -9.42 -3.95 -0.06
C ALA A 21 -10.48 -4.42 0.95
N ILE A 22 -10.30 -4.15 2.24
CA ILE A 22 -11.30 -4.44 3.27
C ILE A 22 -12.57 -3.61 3.06
N LEU A 23 -12.46 -2.29 2.87
CA LEU A 23 -13.63 -1.43 2.73
C LEU A 23 -14.49 -1.81 1.51
N ILE A 24 -13.84 -2.16 0.40
CA ILE A 24 -14.48 -2.53 -0.87
C ILE A 24 -15.04 -3.95 -0.83
N PHE A 25 -14.26 -4.94 -0.37
CA PHE A 25 -14.58 -6.35 -0.58
C PHE A 25 -15.02 -7.12 0.67
N SER A 26 -14.63 -6.69 1.87
CA SER A 26 -15.00 -7.38 3.11
C SER A 26 -16.44 -7.06 3.52
N ARG A 27 -17.14 -8.07 4.03
CA ARG A 27 -18.46 -7.98 4.68
C ARG A 27 -18.35 -8.09 6.20
N ASN A 28 -17.21 -8.52 6.74
CA ASN A 28 -16.97 -8.66 8.18
C ASN A 28 -17.03 -7.29 8.88
N SER A 29 -17.92 -7.18 9.88
CA SER A 29 -18.16 -5.93 10.60
C SER A 29 -16.96 -5.48 11.44
N HIS A 30 -16.19 -6.43 12.00
CA HIS A 30 -14.96 -6.15 12.72
C HIS A 30 -13.88 -5.59 11.79
N TYR A 31 -13.64 -6.25 10.65
CA TYR A 31 -12.63 -5.83 9.68
C TYR A 31 -12.92 -4.43 9.15
N ARG A 32 -14.17 -4.18 8.77
CA ARG A 32 -14.60 -2.85 8.31
C ARG A 32 -14.48 -1.79 9.40
N LYS A 33 -14.73 -2.12 10.67
CA LYS A 33 -14.57 -1.17 11.78
C LYS A 33 -13.09 -0.79 11.96
N VAL A 34 -12.19 -1.77 11.96
CA VAL A 34 -10.74 -1.51 12.04
C VAL A 34 -10.27 -0.69 10.84
N ALA A 35 -10.66 -1.05 9.62
CA ALA A 35 -10.30 -0.32 8.41
C ALA A 35 -10.78 1.14 8.41
N LYS A 36 -11.98 1.42 8.91
CA LYS A 36 -12.50 2.79 9.04
C LYS A 36 -11.70 3.61 10.07
N LEU A 37 -11.36 3.04 11.21
CA LEU A 37 -10.56 3.70 12.25
C LEU A 37 -9.12 3.94 11.78
N GLY A 38 -8.57 3.00 11.01
CA GLY A 38 -7.21 3.07 10.47
C GLY A 38 -7.05 3.87 9.18
N LEU A 39 -8.14 4.29 8.51
CA LEU A 39 -8.04 5.00 7.23
C LEU A 39 -7.26 6.31 7.36
N ALA A 40 -7.58 7.13 8.38
CA ALA A 40 -6.91 8.40 8.60
C ALA A 40 -5.38 8.25 8.81
N PRO A 41 -4.88 7.42 9.74
CA PRO A 41 -3.44 7.24 9.91
C PRO A 41 -2.76 6.64 8.67
N VAL A 42 -3.42 5.70 7.99
CA VAL A 42 -2.84 5.03 6.81
C VAL A 42 -2.69 5.98 5.60
N LEU A 43 -3.57 6.99 5.47
CA LEU A 43 -3.39 8.05 4.46
C LEU A 43 -2.10 8.86 4.66
N PHE A 44 -1.50 8.80 5.84
CA PHE A 44 -0.24 9.43 6.20
C PHE A 44 0.87 8.38 6.45
N ASN A 45 0.76 7.19 5.83
CA ASN A 45 1.71 6.08 5.94
C ASN A 45 1.86 5.48 7.35
N ILE A 46 0.89 5.70 8.24
CA ILE A 46 0.88 5.12 9.58
C ILE A 46 -0.01 3.87 9.56
N GLY A 47 0.60 2.71 9.34
CA GLY A 47 -0.07 1.42 9.14
C GLY A 47 -0.34 0.60 10.40
N GLU A 48 0.34 0.93 11.49
CA GLU A 48 0.32 0.22 12.77
C GLU A 48 -1.09 0.01 13.33
N PRO A 49 -2.00 1.01 13.32
CA PRO A 49 -3.35 0.82 13.85
C PRO A 49 -4.12 -0.31 13.15
N VAL A 50 -3.88 -0.50 11.84
CA VAL A 50 -4.53 -1.56 11.07
C VAL A 50 -3.80 -2.89 11.25
N ASN A 51 -2.47 -2.89 11.21
CA ASN A 51 -1.65 -4.10 11.36
C ASN A 51 -1.73 -4.74 12.75
N TYR A 52 -2.06 -3.96 13.78
CA TYR A 52 -2.33 -4.46 15.12
C TYR A 52 -3.83 -4.67 15.38
N GLY A 53 -4.70 -3.84 14.80
CA GLY A 53 -6.15 -3.97 14.96
C GLY A 53 -6.72 -5.19 14.24
N LEU A 54 -6.18 -5.51 13.07
CA LEU A 54 -6.24 -6.83 12.47
C LEU A 54 -4.85 -7.41 12.68
N PRO A 55 -4.64 -8.50 13.41
CA PRO A 55 -3.30 -8.98 13.73
C PRO A 55 -2.63 -9.57 12.48
N VAL A 56 -2.30 -8.73 11.49
CA VAL A 56 -1.84 -9.08 10.14
C VAL A 56 -0.56 -9.91 10.22
N VAL A 57 0.30 -9.59 11.19
CA VAL A 57 1.55 -10.32 11.44
C VAL A 57 1.30 -11.72 12.00
N LEU A 58 0.24 -11.90 12.80
CA LEU A 58 -0.08 -13.19 13.43
C LEU A 58 -1.07 -14.02 12.60
N ASN A 59 -1.81 -13.40 11.68
CA ASN A 59 -2.74 -14.06 10.78
C ASN A 59 -2.00 -14.50 9.51
N PRO A 60 -1.69 -15.80 9.34
CA PRO A 60 -0.90 -16.26 8.20
C PRO A 60 -1.54 -15.91 6.85
N LEU A 61 -2.87 -15.79 6.81
CA LEU A 61 -3.61 -15.48 5.60
C LEU A 61 -3.40 -14.03 5.15
N LEU A 62 -3.33 -13.08 6.08
CA LEU A 62 -3.06 -11.67 5.78
C LEU A 62 -1.56 -11.36 5.73
N PHE A 63 -0.72 -12.20 6.36
CA PHE A 63 0.73 -12.10 6.28
C PHE A 63 1.27 -12.34 4.86
N ILE A 64 0.71 -13.31 4.14
CA ILE A 64 1.11 -13.61 2.75
C ILE A 64 1.00 -12.38 1.83
N PRO A 65 -0.16 -11.70 1.68
CA PRO A 65 -0.26 -10.52 0.85
C PRO A 65 0.53 -9.32 1.42
N PHE A 66 0.76 -9.27 2.73
CA PHE A 66 1.62 -8.25 3.34
C PHE A 66 3.07 -8.33 2.86
N VAL A 67 3.58 -9.53 2.59
CA VAL A 67 4.92 -9.73 2.00
C VAL A 67 4.89 -9.60 0.48
N LEU A 68 3.84 -10.11 -0.19
CA LEU A 68 3.77 -10.10 -1.66
C LEU A 68 3.48 -8.72 -2.25
N SER A 69 2.61 -7.93 -1.62
CA SER A 69 2.25 -6.58 -2.10
C SER A 69 3.49 -5.70 -2.34
N PRO A 70 4.43 -5.52 -1.38
CA PRO A 70 5.60 -4.69 -1.61
C PRO A 70 6.53 -5.25 -2.69
N VAL A 71 6.60 -6.58 -2.87
CA VAL A 71 7.39 -7.21 -3.94
C VAL A 71 6.84 -6.84 -5.31
N PHE A 72 5.53 -6.95 -5.52
CA PHE A 72 4.90 -6.57 -6.80
C PHE A 72 4.99 -5.08 -7.07
N MET A 73 4.70 -4.24 -6.06
CA MET A 73 4.81 -2.79 -6.18
C MET A 73 6.25 -2.36 -6.52
N ALA A 74 7.25 -2.92 -5.81
CA ALA A 74 8.64 -2.62 -6.05
C ALA A 74 9.09 -3.05 -7.45
N THR A 75 8.65 -4.21 -7.91
CA THR A 75 8.98 -4.72 -9.25
C THR A 75 8.47 -3.75 -10.33
N VAL A 76 7.19 -3.36 -10.26
CA VAL A 76 6.60 -2.44 -11.25
C VAL A 76 7.24 -1.05 -11.18
N ALA A 77 7.43 -0.50 -9.98
CA ALA A 77 8.04 0.81 -9.80
C ALA A 77 9.52 0.84 -10.22
N TYR A 78 10.26 -0.25 -9.98
CA TYR A 78 11.64 -0.37 -10.43
C TYR A 78 11.73 -0.35 -11.95
N TRP A 79 10.93 -1.15 -12.65
CA TRP A 79 10.96 -1.16 -14.11
C TRP A 79 10.51 0.17 -14.70
N ALA A 80 9.44 0.78 -14.16
CA ALA A 80 8.96 2.08 -14.59
C ALA A 80 10.03 3.18 -14.48
N THR A 81 10.81 3.19 -13.40
CA THR A 81 11.90 4.15 -13.22
C THR A 81 13.14 3.79 -14.05
N SER A 82 13.49 2.51 -14.17
CA SER A 82 14.65 2.05 -14.95
C SER A 82 14.51 2.29 -16.45
N TRP A 83 13.30 2.18 -17.00
CA TRP A 83 13.00 2.47 -18.41
C TRP A 83 12.77 3.96 -18.69
N GLY A 84 12.88 4.83 -17.67
CA GLY A 84 12.66 6.27 -17.82
C GLY A 84 11.20 6.67 -18.03
N LEU A 85 10.24 5.78 -17.73
CA LEU A 85 8.81 6.12 -17.73
C LEU A 85 8.49 7.08 -16.58
N VAL A 86 9.20 6.97 -15.47
CA VAL A 86 9.10 7.88 -14.31
C VAL A 86 10.50 8.32 -13.89
N SER A 87 10.63 9.58 -13.53
CA SER A 87 11.89 10.14 -13.03
C SER A 87 12.34 9.44 -11.74
N PRO A 88 13.65 9.26 -11.51
CA PRO A 88 14.16 8.69 -10.27
C PRO A 88 13.83 9.58 -9.07
N VAL A 89 13.77 8.98 -7.88
CA VAL A 89 13.60 9.74 -6.63
C VAL A 89 14.91 10.46 -6.29
N THR A 90 14.85 11.79 -6.22
CA THR A 90 16.00 12.66 -5.94
C THR A 90 15.78 13.56 -4.73
N GLN A 91 14.52 13.85 -4.38
CA GLN A 91 14.17 14.75 -3.28
C GLN A 91 13.89 13.97 -2.01
N ASN A 92 14.39 14.46 -0.87
CA ASN A 92 14.05 13.91 0.43
C ASN A 92 12.73 14.52 0.92
N VAL A 93 11.66 13.72 0.88
CA VAL A 93 10.33 14.11 1.34
C VAL A 93 9.98 13.29 2.57
N THR A 94 9.29 13.92 3.53
CA THR A 94 8.86 13.25 4.76
C THR A 94 8.01 12.01 4.45
N TRP A 95 8.26 10.91 5.16
CA TRP A 95 7.58 9.64 4.95
C TRP A 95 6.07 9.71 5.29
N VAL A 96 5.66 10.71 6.08
CA VAL A 96 4.25 10.95 6.45
C VAL A 96 3.46 11.57 5.28
N MET A 97 4.13 11.98 4.20
CA MET A 97 3.47 12.57 3.02
C MET A 97 2.45 11.60 2.41
N PRO A 98 1.22 12.05 2.08
CA PRO A 98 0.23 11.18 1.47
C PRO A 98 0.77 10.42 0.25
N PRO A 99 0.52 9.10 0.14
CA PRO A 99 1.20 8.20 -0.81
C PRO A 99 1.28 8.65 -2.26
N ILE A 100 0.19 9.23 -2.78
CA ILE A 100 0.12 9.72 -4.16
C ILE A 100 1.01 10.95 -4.36
N LEU A 101 1.01 11.85 -3.39
CA LEU A 101 1.82 13.07 -3.42
C LEU A 101 3.28 12.80 -3.11
N TYR A 102 3.56 11.77 -2.30
CA TYR A 102 4.92 11.41 -1.91
C TYR A 102 5.78 11.11 -3.14
N GLY A 103 5.32 10.27 -4.07
CA GLY A 103 6.01 10.00 -5.33
C GLY A 103 6.24 11.26 -6.17
N PHE A 104 5.23 12.12 -6.31
CA PHE A 104 5.30 13.36 -7.07
C PHE A 104 6.37 14.32 -6.55
N PHE A 105 6.39 14.61 -5.25
CA PHE A 105 7.38 15.52 -4.68
C PHE A 105 8.80 14.89 -4.67
N SER A 106 8.89 13.57 -4.43
CA SER A 106 10.16 12.85 -4.36
C SER A 106 10.90 12.78 -5.70
N THR A 107 10.15 12.84 -6.81
CA THR A 107 10.67 12.79 -8.19
C THR A 107 10.83 14.18 -8.82
N ALA A 108 10.92 15.23 -7.99
CA ALA A 108 11.02 16.62 -8.43
C ALA A 108 9.84 17.08 -9.32
N PHE A 109 8.61 16.78 -8.87
CA PHE A 109 7.35 17.19 -9.49
C PHE A 109 7.04 16.48 -10.83
N ASP A 110 7.53 15.25 -11.01
CA ASP A 110 7.15 14.43 -12.15
C ASP A 110 5.72 13.90 -12.00
N TRP A 111 4.78 14.42 -12.79
CA TRP A 111 3.38 13.99 -12.77
C TRP A 111 3.19 12.50 -13.09
N ARG A 112 4.13 11.86 -13.79
CA ARG A 112 4.08 10.43 -14.11
C ARG A 112 4.22 9.58 -12.85
N ALA A 113 4.86 10.12 -11.80
CA ALA A 113 4.94 9.47 -10.50
C ALA A 113 3.57 9.33 -9.82
N ILE A 114 2.62 10.25 -10.06
CA ILE A 114 1.24 10.15 -9.57
C ILE A 114 0.58 8.90 -10.16
N ILE A 115 0.73 8.70 -11.47
CA ILE A 115 0.18 7.53 -12.16
C ILE A 115 0.81 6.25 -11.59
N LEU A 116 2.13 6.23 -11.41
CA LEU A 116 2.81 5.08 -10.84
C LEU A 116 2.35 4.78 -9.41
N SER A 117 2.17 5.79 -8.56
CA SER A 117 1.64 5.60 -7.21
C SER A 117 0.22 5.04 -7.22
N VAL A 118 -0.64 5.48 -8.15
CA VAL A 118 -1.99 4.92 -8.32
C VAL A 118 -1.92 3.46 -8.81
N VAL A 119 -1.04 3.14 -9.76
CA VAL A 119 -0.83 1.76 -10.24
C VAL A 119 -0.35 0.86 -9.09
N CYS A 120 0.62 1.30 -8.29
CA CYS A 120 1.08 0.58 -7.10
C CYS A 120 -0.04 0.39 -6.08
N LEU A 121 -0.91 1.38 -5.87
CA LEU A 121 -2.08 1.25 -5.00
C LEU A 121 -3.06 0.19 -5.51
N ILE A 122 -3.35 0.19 -6.81
CA ILE A 122 -4.22 -0.83 -7.44
C ILE A 122 -3.60 -2.22 -7.27
N ILE A 123 -2.30 -2.37 -7.52
CA ILE A 123 -1.58 -3.64 -7.32
C ILE A 123 -1.72 -4.12 -5.87
N SER A 124 -1.54 -3.22 -4.91
CA SER A 124 -1.70 -3.54 -3.50
C SER A 124 -3.13 -4.02 -3.19
N VAL A 125 -4.16 -3.28 -3.62
CA VAL A 125 -5.57 -3.67 -3.43
C VAL A 125 -5.87 -5.04 -4.05
N LEU A 126 -5.43 -5.28 -5.29
CA LEU A 126 -5.65 -6.55 -5.99
C LEU A 126 -4.90 -7.71 -5.34
N THR A 127 -3.71 -7.45 -4.79
CA THR A 127 -2.93 -8.46 -4.05
C THR A 127 -3.64 -8.86 -2.76
N TYR A 128 -4.20 -7.90 -2.02
CA TYR A 128 -4.94 -8.17 -0.79
C TYR A 128 -6.34 -8.77 -1.01
N PHE A 129 -6.98 -8.47 -2.13
CA PHE A 129 -8.35 -8.90 -2.45
C PHE A 129 -8.65 -10.38 -2.18
N PRO A 130 -7.92 -11.37 -2.75
CA PRO A 130 -8.26 -12.78 -2.58
C PRO A 130 -8.14 -13.20 -1.11
N PHE A 131 -7.14 -12.70 -0.39
CA PHE A 131 -6.88 -13.06 1.00
C PHE A 131 -7.88 -12.43 1.96
N VAL A 132 -8.29 -11.18 1.74
CA VAL A 132 -9.37 -10.54 2.50
C VAL A 132 -10.67 -11.33 2.34
N LYS A 133 -10.99 -11.76 1.11
CA LYS A 133 -12.19 -12.57 0.85
C LYS A 133 -12.13 -13.96 1.50
N MET A 134 -10.94 -14.55 1.60
CA MET A 134 -10.73 -15.82 2.31
C MET A 134 -10.86 -15.62 3.82
N ALA A 135 -10.28 -14.56 4.38
CA ALA A 135 -10.33 -14.25 5.82
C ALA A 135 -11.76 -14.07 6.31
N ASP A 136 -12.56 -13.33 5.53
CA ASP A 136 -13.98 -13.13 5.78
C ASP A 136 -14.77 -14.43 5.86
N LYS A 137 -14.45 -15.43 5.02
CA LYS A 137 -15.17 -16.71 5.02
C LYS A 137 -14.87 -17.54 6.26
N THR A 138 -13.63 -17.50 6.74
CA THR A 138 -13.19 -18.29 7.90
C THR A 138 -13.74 -17.74 9.21
N GLU A 139 -13.96 -16.42 9.32
CA GLU A 139 -14.51 -15.82 10.54
C GLU A 139 -16.05 -15.78 10.58
N LEU A 140 -16.72 -15.95 9.44
CA LEU A 140 -18.18 -16.04 9.36
C LEU A 140 -18.72 -17.49 9.46
N SER A 141 -17.83 -18.49 9.44
CA SER A 141 -18.14 -19.91 9.64
C SER A 141 -18.00 -20.32 11.09
#